data_AF-A0A3Q4GTI8-F1
#
_entry.id   AF-A0A3Q4GTI8-F1
#
_cell.length_a   1.000
_cell.length_b   1.000
_cell.length_c   1.000
_cell.angle_alpha   90.00
_cell.angle_beta   90.00
_cell.angle_gamma   90.00
#
_symmetry.space_group_name_H-M   'P 1'
#
loop_
_entity.id
_entity.type
_entity.pdbx_description
1 polymer ?
#
loop_
_entity_poly.entity_id
_entity_poly.type
_entity_poly.pdbx_seq_one_letter_code
_entity_poly.pdbx_strand_id
1 'polypeptide(L)'
;ADWVESPNCIQISASECDLTQSLNSQHNCWLVLSPGNISAVNFTVKPLDDRRVIVNITDPLTSIYYRKKQLSIRDILKKDLNYKIRYYKSGSTGKRDEISDSSIKVIPGLDEGQSYCFMVAAFIRSRPKATQQGSWSLQQCTEGSQDQDLSVGAWVGVGFIMLTVLIVIVTATVLCCRQRNKTLQTSQSSAPV
;
A
#
# COMPACT_ATOMS: atom_id res chain seq x y z
N ALA A 1 -27.02 34.07 -6.57
CA ALA A 1 -25.89 35.02 -6.49
C ALA A 1 -24.72 34.34 -7.16
N ASP A 2 -24.30 34.92 -8.28
CA ASP A 2 -23.26 34.45 -9.18
C ASP A 2 -21.88 34.67 -8.54
N TRP A 3 -21.01 33.66 -8.53
CA TRP A 3 -19.70 33.70 -7.85
C TRP A 3 -18.54 33.99 -8.81
N VAL A 4 -18.83 34.42 -10.04
CA VAL A 4 -17.87 34.40 -11.15
C VAL A 4 -17.01 35.66 -11.27
N GLU A 5 -17.27 36.73 -10.52
CA GLU A 5 -16.46 37.95 -10.62
C GLU A 5 -15.80 38.31 -9.30
N SER A 6 -14.54 37.88 -9.12
CA SER A 6 -13.64 38.53 -8.18
C SER A 6 -12.27 38.75 -8.83
N PRO A 7 -11.73 39.99 -8.86
CA PRO A 7 -10.72 40.39 -9.85
C PRO A 7 -9.27 40.01 -9.50
N ASN A 8 -9.05 39.18 -8.47
CA ASN A 8 -7.74 39.02 -7.83
C ASN A 8 -7.18 37.59 -7.84
N CYS A 9 -7.45 36.80 -8.87
CA CYS A 9 -6.82 35.48 -9.02
C CYS A 9 -5.61 35.56 -9.94
N ILE A 10 -4.47 35.97 -9.38
CA ILE A 10 -3.15 35.83 -10.01
C ILE A 10 -2.75 34.35 -10.01
N GLN A 11 -2.24 33.85 -11.13
CA GLN A 11 -1.72 32.50 -11.28
C GLN A 11 -0.54 32.28 -10.33
N ILE A 12 -0.70 31.41 -9.34
CA ILE A 12 0.41 30.93 -8.50
C ILE A 12 0.68 29.47 -8.89
N SER A 13 1.88 29.21 -9.41
CA SER A 13 2.34 27.86 -9.75
C SER A 13 2.81 27.11 -8.50
N ALA A 14 2.74 25.78 -8.55
CA ALA A 14 2.78 24.87 -7.40
C ALA A 14 4.13 24.77 -6.64
N SER A 15 5.10 25.64 -6.86
CA SER A 15 6.45 25.52 -6.28
C SER A 15 6.72 26.40 -5.05
N GLU A 16 5.82 27.29 -4.65
CA GLU A 16 6.00 28.14 -3.46
C GLU A 16 4.79 28.07 -2.53
N CYS A 17 4.69 27.00 -1.75
CA CYS A 17 3.81 26.96 -0.59
C CYS A 17 4.66 26.95 0.69
N ASP A 18 5.34 28.06 0.98
CA ASP A 18 5.74 28.39 2.35
C ASP A 18 4.59 29.19 2.98
N LEU A 19 3.77 28.50 3.77
CA LEU A 19 2.48 28.98 4.28
C LEU A 19 2.56 29.44 5.73
N THR A 20 3.70 30.03 6.13
CA THR A 20 3.94 30.38 7.53
C THR A 20 3.37 31.75 7.93
N GLN A 21 2.98 32.61 6.99
CA GLN A 21 2.42 33.92 7.33
C GLN A 21 1.21 34.26 6.44
N SER A 22 0.12 34.67 7.09
CA SER A 22 -1.10 35.23 6.50
C SER A 22 -2.00 34.22 5.75
N LEU A 23 -2.93 33.57 6.47
CA LEU A 23 -3.96 32.74 5.86
C LEU A 23 -5.37 33.12 6.32
N ASN A 24 -6.09 33.86 5.47
CA ASN A 24 -7.50 34.15 5.64
C ASN A 24 -8.37 32.93 5.28
N SER A 25 -9.29 32.59 6.19
CA SER A 25 -10.09 31.35 6.23
C SER A 25 -10.97 31.06 5.00
N GLN A 26 -11.28 32.04 4.15
CA GLN A 26 -12.21 31.85 3.02
C GLN A 26 -11.55 31.35 1.73
N HIS A 27 -10.27 31.65 1.50
CA HIS A 27 -9.57 31.28 0.27
C HIS A 27 -9.03 29.82 0.30
N ASN A 28 -8.86 29.24 1.49
CA ASN A 28 -8.22 27.94 1.67
C ASN A 28 -9.17 26.75 1.45
N CYS A 29 -10.48 26.96 1.55
CA CYS A 29 -11.45 25.87 1.42
C CYS A 29 -11.58 25.39 -0.03
N TRP A 30 -11.45 26.31 -1.00
CA TRP A 30 -11.60 25.98 -2.43
C TRP A 30 -10.39 25.23 -3.00
N LEU A 31 -9.17 25.55 -2.56
CA LEU A 31 -7.93 24.89 -3.03
C LEU A 31 -7.83 23.44 -2.55
N VAL A 32 -8.19 23.15 -1.30
CA VAL A 32 -8.21 21.77 -0.76
C VAL A 32 -9.28 20.91 -1.46
N LEU A 33 -10.36 21.54 -1.92
CA LEU A 33 -11.46 20.88 -2.63
C LEU A 33 -11.41 21.10 -4.15
N SER A 34 -10.24 21.46 -4.69
CA SER A 34 -10.08 21.61 -6.13
C SER A 34 -10.28 20.25 -6.85
N PRO A 35 -10.86 20.24 -8.06
CA PRO A 35 -11.06 19.02 -8.83
C PRO A 35 -9.71 18.36 -9.15
N GLY A 36 -9.48 17.11 -8.68
CA GLY A 36 -8.32 16.30 -9.07
C GLY A 36 -7.28 15.97 -7.97
N ASN A 37 -7.32 16.58 -6.78
CA ASN A 37 -6.27 16.40 -5.76
C ASN A 37 -6.72 15.78 -4.42
N ILE A 38 -7.88 15.11 -4.37
CA ILE A 38 -8.26 14.43 -3.13
C ILE A 38 -7.29 13.27 -2.93
N SER A 39 -6.50 13.38 -1.86
CA SER A 39 -5.52 12.38 -1.47
C SER A 39 -6.18 11.02 -1.24
N ALA A 40 -5.36 9.98 -1.39
CA ALA A 40 -5.74 8.62 -1.07
C ALA A 40 -6.22 8.53 0.40
N VAL A 41 -7.37 7.90 0.61
CA VAL A 41 -7.90 7.65 1.96
C VAL A 41 -7.24 6.43 2.59
N ASN A 42 -7.12 6.43 3.91
CA ASN A 42 -6.70 5.26 4.65
C ASN A 42 -7.92 4.43 5.07
N PHE A 43 -7.77 3.12 5.11
CA PHE A 43 -8.83 2.20 5.51
C PHE A 43 -8.24 0.93 6.11
N THR A 44 -9.10 0.11 6.70
CA THR A 44 -8.77 -1.21 7.21
C THR A 44 -9.85 -2.19 6.77
N VAL A 45 -9.46 -3.44 6.54
CA VAL A 45 -10.39 -4.54 6.23
C VAL A 45 -10.33 -5.56 7.35
N LYS A 46 -11.48 -5.94 7.90
CA LYS A 46 -11.59 -6.95 8.95
C LYS A 46 -12.60 -8.03 8.54
N PRO A 47 -12.29 -9.32 8.70
CA PRO A 47 -13.28 -10.36 8.51
C PRO A 47 -14.41 -10.22 9.53
N LEU A 48 -15.65 -10.36 9.07
CA LEU A 48 -16.82 -10.47 9.93
C LEU A 48 -17.24 -11.93 10.08
N ASP A 49 -17.20 -12.67 8.97
CA ASP A 49 -17.33 -14.13 8.86
C ASP A 49 -16.68 -14.61 7.55
N ASP A 50 -16.85 -15.88 7.20
CA ASP A 50 -16.22 -16.50 6.04
C ASP A 50 -16.67 -15.92 4.68
N ARG A 51 -17.77 -15.16 4.63
CA ARG A 51 -18.34 -14.59 3.39
C ARG A 51 -18.52 -13.07 3.42
N ARG A 52 -18.16 -12.42 4.54
CA ARG A 52 -18.38 -10.99 4.75
C ARG A 52 -17.19 -10.33 5.41
N VAL A 53 -16.86 -9.13 4.94
CA VAL A 53 -15.83 -8.29 5.53
C VAL A 53 -16.37 -6.91 5.87
N ILE A 54 -15.81 -6.30 6.91
CA ILE A 54 -16.02 -4.90 7.25
C ILE A 54 -14.86 -4.09 6.67
N VAL A 55 -15.19 -3.12 5.83
CA VAL A 55 -14.29 -2.07 5.36
C VAL A 55 -14.53 -0.84 6.24
N ASN A 56 -13.51 -0.44 7.02
CA ASN A 56 -13.55 0.74 7.87
C ASN A 56 -12.58 1.80 7.35
N ILE A 57 -13.12 2.92 6.88
CA ILE A 57 -12.42 4.00 6.20
C ILE A 57 -12.19 5.12 7.21
N THR A 58 -10.96 5.58 7.32
CA THR A 58 -10.60 6.68 8.21
C THR A 58 -10.88 7.99 7.49
N ASP A 59 -11.85 8.76 7.97
CA ASP A 59 -12.15 10.09 7.45
C ASP A 59 -10.94 11.02 7.76
N PRO A 60 -10.17 11.49 6.75
CA PRO A 60 -8.99 12.31 7.00
C PRO A 60 -9.36 13.68 7.60
N LEU A 61 -8.50 14.16 8.50
CA LEU A 61 -8.54 15.52 9.01
C LEU A 61 -8.05 16.51 7.96
N THR A 62 -8.67 17.68 7.91
CA THR A 62 -8.28 18.76 6.99
C THR A 62 -7.52 19.87 7.71
N SER A 63 -6.91 20.79 6.97
CA SER A 63 -6.32 22.01 7.53
C SER A 63 -7.36 23.04 8.01
N ILE A 64 -8.66 22.74 7.87
CA ILE A 64 -9.75 23.66 8.23
C ILE A 64 -10.15 23.45 9.70
N TYR A 65 -10.19 24.55 10.44
CA TYR A 65 -10.63 24.58 11.83
C TYR A 65 -11.92 25.39 11.96
N TYR A 66 -12.84 24.92 12.79
CA TYR A 66 -14.03 25.67 13.17
C TYR A 66 -14.18 25.64 14.69
N ARG A 67 -14.26 26.82 15.31
CA ARG A 67 -14.38 26.99 16.78
C ARG A 67 -13.36 26.14 17.56
N LYS A 68 -12.08 26.23 17.18
CA LYS A 68 -10.95 25.46 17.77
C LYS A 68 -11.01 23.94 17.58
N LYS A 69 -11.95 23.41 16.79
CA LYS A 69 -12.01 22.00 16.41
C LYS A 69 -11.52 21.84 14.97
N GLN A 70 -10.58 20.91 14.74
CA GLN A 70 -10.19 20.52 13.40
C GLN A 70 -11.32 19.73 12.73
N LEU A 71 -11.66 20.08 11.50
CA LEU A 71 -12.74 19.42 10.76
C LEU A 71 -12.19 18.29 9.89
N SER A 72 -12.91 17.17 9.87
CA SER A 72 -12.68 16.08 8.90
C SER A 72 -13.25 16.43 7.53
N ILE A 73 -12.81 15.71 6.50
CA ILE A 73 -13.37 15.83 5.15
C ILE A 73 -14.89 15.57 5.14
N ARG A 74 -15.37 14.68 6.03
CA ARG A 74 -16.78 14.36 6.22
C ARG A 74 -17.57 15.52 6.79
N ASP A 75 -17.02 16.24 7.76
CA ASP A 75 -17.69 17.39 8.38
C ASP A 75 -17.93 18.51 7.36
N ILE A 76 -17.03 18.64 6.38
CA ILE A 76 -17.08 19.65 5.32
C ILE A 76 -18.03 19.25 4.19
N LEU A 77 -17.85 18.06 3.62
CA LEU A 77 -18.60 17.58 2.45
C LEU A 77 -19.94 16.92 2.80
N LYS A 78 -20.08 16.43 4.03
CA LYS A 78 -21.33 15.86 4.57
C LYS A 78 -21.90 14.78 3.64
N LYS A 79 -23.09 15.01 3.09
CA LYS A 79 -23.83 14.07 2.23
C LYS A 79 -23.25 13.94 0.82
N ASP A 80 -22.42 14.90 0.40
CA ASP A 80 -21.74 14.86 -0.89
C ASP A 80 -20.55 13.90 -0.89
N LEU A 81 -19.97 13.61 0.29
CA LEU A 81 -18.90 12.64 0.41
C LEU A 81 -19.46 11.22 0.49
N ASN A 82 -19.02 10.41 -0.46
CA ASN A 82 -19.17 8.98 -0.50
C ASN A 82 -17.78 8.35 -0.67
N TYR A 83 -17.72 7.04 -0.53
CA TYR A 83 -16.55 6.25 -0.81
C TYR A 83 -16.85 5.21 -1.87
N LYS A 84 -15.95 5.13 -2.84
CA LYS A 84 -15.99 4.07 -3.86
C LYS A 84 -15.00 3.00 -3.44
N ILE A 85 -15.51 1.80 -3.20
CA ILE A 85 -14.76 0.64 -2.76
C ILE A 85 -14.65 -0.29 -3.97
N ARG A 86 -13.43 -0.54 -4.42
CA ARG A 86 -13.13 -1.53 -5.44
C ARG A 86 -12.57 -2.77 -4.78
N TYR A 87 -13.06 -3.93 -5.17
CA TYR A 87 -12.55 -5.20 -4.67
C TYR A 87 -12.55 -6.29 -5.73
N TYR A 88 -11.66 -7.26 -5.55
CA TYR A 88 -11.52 -8.41 -6.43
C TYR A 88 -10.91 -9.57 -5.66
N LYS A 89 -11.23 -10.78 -6.13
CA LYS A 89 -10.63 -12.02 -5.63
C LYS A 89 -9.15 -12.05 -6.03
N SER A 90 -8.28 -12.45 -5.12
CA SER A 90 -6.84 -12.59 -5.39
C SER A 90 -6.62 -13.51 -6.60
N GLY A 91 -5.73 -13.13 -7.51
CA GLY A 91 -5.47 -13.86 -8.76
C GLY A 91 -6.58 -13.78 -9.82
N SER A 92 -7.66 -13.03 -9.61
CA SER A 92 -8.74 -12.84 -10.59
C SER A 92 -8.62 -11.53 -11.36
N THR A 93 -9.18 -11.50 -12.58
CA THR A 93 -9.34 -10.28 -13.40
C THR A 93 -10.65 -9.54 -13.12
N GLY A 94 -11.62 -10.19 -12.47
CA GLY A 94 -12.95 -9.62 -12.20
C GLY A 94 -12.94 -8.60 -11.06
N LYS A 95 -13.16 -7.32 -11.39
CA LYS A 95 -13.24 -6.21 -10.42
C LYS A 95 -14.70 -5.86 -10.14
N ARG A 96 -15.04 -5.65 -8.87
CA ARG A 96 -16.35 -5.18 -8.40
C ARG A 96 -16.18 -3.83 -7.73
N ASP A 97 -17.08 -2.90 -7.99
CA ASP A 97 -17.10 -1.57 -7.38
C ASP A 97 -18.41 -1.41 -6.58
N GLU A 98 -18.32 -0.90 -5.35
CA GLU A 98 -19.45 -0.61 -4.45
C GLU A 98 -19.32 0.84 -3.95
N ILE A 99 -20.44 1.56 -3.84
CA ILE A 99 -20.46 2.92 -3.29
C ILE A 99 -21.04 2.88 -1.87
N SER A 100 -20.30 3.46 -0.92
CA SER A 100 -20.72 3.66 0.46
C SER A 100 -20.93 5.14 0.73
N ASP A 101 -22.00 5.49 1.44
CA ASP A 101 -22.22 6.83 2.00
C ASP A 101 -21.53 6.99 3.38
N SER A 102 -21.30 5.88 4.09
CA SER A 102 -20.63 5.83 5.39
C SER A 102 -19.13 5.46 5.27
N SER A 103 -18.37 5.77 6.33
CA SER A 103 -16.99 5.32 6.54
C SER A 103 -16.90 3.82 6.85
N ILE A 104 -17.98 3.19 7.30
CA ILE A 104 -18.03 1.75 7.58
C ILE A 104 -19.00 1.08 6.61
N LYS A 105 -18.52 0.04 5.91
CA LYS A 105 -19.33 -0.75 4.98
C LYS A 105 -19.06 -2.24 5.15
N VAL A 106 -20.13 -3.02 5.24
CA VAL A 106 -20.06 -4.49 5.16
C VAL A 106 -20.16 -4.90 3.69
N ILE A 107 -19.21 -5.69 3.22
CA ILE A 107 -19.21 -6.27 1.87
C ILE A 107 -19.62 -7.74 1.99
N PRO A 108 -20.82 -8.11 1.50
CA PRO A 108 -21.29 -9.49 1.53
C PRO A 108 -20.97 -10.27 0.25
N GLY A 109 -21.20 -11.59 0.29
CA GLY A 109 -21.16 -12.44 -0.90
C GLY A 109 -19.74 -12.73 -1.38
N LEU A 110 -18.81 -12.88 -0.44
CA LEU A 110 -17.46 -13.39 -0.71
C LEU A 110 -17.46 -14.92 -0.70
N ASP A 111 -16.51 -15.49 -1.42
CA ASP A 111 -16.27 -16.93 -1.45
C ASP A 111 -15.52 -17.37 -0.19
N GLU A 112 -15.98 -18.44 0.47
CA GLU A 112 -15.32 -19.00 1.66
C GLU A 112 -13.90 -19.47 1.33
N GLY A 113 -12.95 -19.19 2.24
CA GLY A 113 -11.56 -19.60 2.11
C GLY A 113 -10.77 -18.89 1.00
N GLN A 114 -11.31 -17.83 0.40
CA GLN A 114 -10.64 -17.07 -0.65
C GLN A 114 -10.17 -15.72 -0.15
N SER A 115 -8.98 -15.30 -0.60
CA SER A 115 -8.46 -13.96 -0.34
C SER A 115 -9.06 -12.94 -1.31
N TYR A 116 -9.43 -11.79 -0.76
CA TYR A 116 -9.92 -10.63 -1.51
C TYR A 116 -9.08 -9.41 -1.19
N CYS A 117 -8.84 -8.60 -2.22
CA CYS A 117 -8.11 -7.35 -2.13
C CYS A 117 -9.03 -6.16 -2.40
N PHE A 118 -8.79 -5.08 -1.66
CA PHE A 118 -9.65 -3.89 -1.60
C PHE A 118 -8.84 -2.64 -1.86
N MET A 119 -9.46 -1.66 -2.51
CA MET A 119 -8.97 -0.30 -2.70
C MET A 119 -10.15 0.66 -2.49
N VAL A 120 -9.89 1.83 -1.91
CA VAL A 120 -10.91 2.82 -1.60
C VAL A 120 -10.51 4.17 -2.17
N ALA A 121 -11.47 4.90 -2.75
CA ALA A 121 -11.30 6.28 -3.16
C ALA A 121 -12.43 7.14 -2.61
N ALA A 122 -12.12 8.40 -2.31
CA ALA A 122 -13.15 9.40 -2.07
C ALA A 122 -13.99 9.62 -3.35
N PHE A 123 -15.29 9.74 -3.19
CA PHE A 123 -16.23 9.93 -4.28
C PHE A 123 -17.20 11.06 -3.94
N ILE A 124 -17.08 12.19 -4.62
CA ILE A 124 -17.88 13.39 -4.33
C ILE A 124 -19.02 13.50 -5.33
N ARG A 125 -20.25 13.18 -4.91
CA ARG A 125 -21.39 13.06 -5.83
C ARG A 125 -21.70 14.34 -6.60
N SER A 126 -21.52 15.51 -5.98
CA SER A 126 -21.81 16.82 -6.58
C SER A 126 -20.81 17.27 -7.66
N ARG A 127 -19.66 16.60 -7.80
CA ARG A 127 -18.66 16.97 -8.81
C ARG A 127 -18.98 16.41 -10.20
N PRO A 128 -18.47 17.05 -11.27
CA PRO A 128 -18.50 16.48 -12.62
C PRO A 128 -17.86 15.10 -12.66
N LYS A 129 -18.34 14.21 -13.54
CA LYS A 129 -17.89 12.81 -13.64
C LYS A 129 -16.37 12.65 -13.73
N ALA A 130 -15.69 13.56 -14.44
CA ALA A 130 -14.24 13.53 -14.63
C ALA A 130 -13.44 13.72 -13.33
N THR A 131 -14.02 14.37 -12.31
CA THR A 131 -13.34 14.75 -11.06
C THR A 131 -14.08 14.30 -9.81
N GLN A 132 -15.09 13.45 -10.03
CA GLN A 132 -15.94 12.87 -9.00
C GLN A 132 -15.16 11.93 -8.08
N GLN A 133 -14.15 11.26 -8.62
CA GLN A 133 -13.33 10.31 -7.90
C GLN A 133 -11.97 10.92 -7.53
N GLY A 134 -11.55 10.73 -6.29
CA GLY A 134 -10.18 10.99 -5.84
C GLY A 134 -9.21 9.86 -6.17
N SER A 135 -8.00 9.98 -5.64
CA SER A 135 -6.95 8.96 -5.77
C SER A 135 -7.33 7.67 -5.03
N TRP A 136 -6.98 6.53 -5.64
CA TRP A 136 -7.12 5.23 -4.99
C TRP A 136 -6.14 5.09 -3.82
N SER A 137 -6.61 4.45 -2.75
CA SER A 137 -5.78 4.02 -1.64
C SER A 137 -4.77 2.96 -2.05
N LEU A 138 -3.81 2.70 -1.15
CA LEU A 138 -3.03 1.47 -1.19
C LEU A 138 -3.97 0.27 -1.10
N GLN A 139 -3.60 -0.81 -1.77
CA GLN A 139 -4.37 -2.05 -1.73
C GLN A 139 -4.18 -2.74 -0.37
N GLN A 140 -5.26 -3.28 0.18
CA GLN A 140 -5.20 -4.18 1.34
C GLN A 140 -5.94 -5.46 1.02
N CYS A 141 -5.32 -6.59 1.35
CA CYS A 141 -5.90 -7.91 1.13
C CYS A 141 -6.25 -8.55 2.47
N THR A 142 -7.34 -9.31 2.45
CA THR A 142 -7.67 -10.23 3.54
C THR A 142 -6.64 -11.36 3.56
N GLU A 143 -6.27 -11.79 4.76
CA GLU A 143 -5.50 -13.02 4.94
C GLU A 143 -6.38 -14.19 4.53
N GLY A 144 -6.19 -14.70 3.32
CA GLY A 144 -6.70 -16.00 2.92
C GLY A 144 -5.66 -17.07 3.22
N SER A 145 -6.09 -18.32 3.33
CA SER A 145 -5.25 -19.51 3.35
C SER A 145 -4.58 -19.74 1.99
N GLN A 146 -3.83 -18.74 1.53
CA GLN A 146 -2.95 -18.85 0.39
C GLN A 146 -1.55 -18.82 0.98
N ASP A 147 -0.94 -19.99 0.93
CA ASP A 147 0.46 -20.24 1.19
C ASP A 147 1.30 -19.02 0.83
N GLN A 148 2.19 -18.71 1.75
CA GLN A 148 3.32 -17.81 1.59
C GLN A 148 3.76 -17.71 0.12
N ASP A 149 3.24 -16.73 -0.62
CA ASP A 149 3.84 -16.19 -1.85
C ASP A 149 5.16 -15.44 -1.54
N LEU A 150 5.84 -15.85 -0.46
CA LEU A 150 7.28 -15.72 -0.30
C LEU A 150 7.94 -16.75 -1.20
N SER A 151 7.93 -16.43 -2.49
CA SER A 151 8.90 -16.87 -3.50
C SER A 151 9.47 -18.27 -3.24
N VAL A 152 8.83 -19.29 -3.83
CA VAL A 152 9.47 -20.61 -4.05
C VAL A 152 10.84 -20.44 -4.73
N GLY A 153 11.07 -19.33 -5.44
CA GLY A 153 12.38 -18.94 -5.98
C GLY A 153 13.45 -18.59 -4.94
N ALA A 154 13.09 -18.20 -3.71
CA ALA A 154 14.05 -17.89 -2.64
C ALA A 154 14.59 -19.15 -1.94
N TRP A 155 13.74 -20.17 -1.75
CA TRP A 155 14.13 -21.43 -1.11
C TRP A 155 14.99 -22.31 -2.01
N VAL A 156 14.72 -22.30 -3.32
CA VAL A 156 15.55 -22.98 -4.32
C VAL A 156 16.98 -22.41 -4.30
N GLY A 157 17.15 -21.09 -4.15
CA GLY A 157 18.45 -20.45 -4.02
C GLY A 157 19.26 -20.92 -2.80
N VAL A 158 18.61 -21.07 -1.64
CA VAL A 158 19.28 -21.53 -0.40
C VAL A 158 19.79 -22.98 -0.53
N GLY A 159 19.01 -23.85 -1.17
CA GLY A 159 19.41 -25.24 -1.42
C GLY A 159 20.66 -25.36 -2.30
N PHE A 160 20.72 -24.59 -3.39
CA PHE A 160 21.89 -24.57 -4.29
C PHE A 160 23.14 -23.98 -3.63
N ILE A 161 23.00 -22.96 -2.79
CA ILE A 161 24.14 -22.36 -2.07
C ILE A 161 24.72 -23.36 -1.06
N MET A 162 23.88 -24.06 -0.28
CA MET A 162 24.35 -25.08 0.66
C MET A 162 25.07 -26.24 -0.04
N LEU A 163 24.55 -26.70 -1.19
CA LEU A 163 25.17 -27.79 -1.95
C LEU A 163 26.55 -27.39 -2.51
N THR A 164 26.68 -26.18 -3.03
CA THR A 164 27.97 -25.69 -3.57
C THR A 164 29.03 -25.54 -2.47
N VAL A 165 28.66 -25.02 -1.30
CA VAL A 165 29.57 -24.93 -0.14
C VAL A 165 30.06 -26.31 0.31
N LEU A 166 29.18 -27.30 0.40
CA LEU A 166 29.57 -28.67 0.79
C LEU A 166 30.55 -29.30 -0.20
N ILE A 167 30.34 -29.12 -1.51
CA ILE A 167 31.24 -29.62 -2.54
C ILE A 167 32.62 -28.96 -2.43
N VAL A 168 32.68 -27.65 -2.17
CA VAL A 168 33.95 -26.93 -1.97
C VAL A 168 34.68 -27.43 -0.73
N ILE A 169 33.98 -27.68 0.39
CA ILE A 169 34.58 -28.21 1.61
C ILE A 169 35.15 -29.62 1.37
N VAL A 170 34.38 -30.50 0.73
CA VAL A 170 34.83 -31.88 0.42
C VAL A 170 36.05 -31.85 -0.50
N THR A 171 36.01 -31.06 -1.57
CA THR A 171 37.14 -30.96 -2.51
C THR A 171 38.39 -30.37 -1.85
N ALA A 172 38.25 -29.29 -1.06
CA ALA A 172 39.35 -28.72 -0.29
C ALA A 172 39.92 -29.73 0.72
N THR A 173 39.07 -30.47 1.43
CA THR A 173 39.50 -31.49 2.39
C THR A 173 40.26 -32.61 1.68
N VAL A 174 39.75 -33.13 0.56
CA VAL A 174 40.45 -34.17 -0.22
C VAL A 174 41.77 -33.65 -0.78
N LEU A 175 41.83 -32.41 -1.30
CA LEU A 175 43.05 -31.82 -1.82
C LEU A 175 44.08 -31.57 -0.70
N CYS A 176 43.66 -31.03 0.45
CA CYS A 176 44.52 -30.83 1.62
C CYS A 176 45.00 -32.17 2.21
N CYS A 177 44.13 -33.19 2.30
CA CYS A 177 44.51 -34.54 2.75
C CYS A 177 45.47 -35.22 1.76
N ARG A 178 45.25 -35.09 0.44
CA ARG A 178 46.16 -35.63 -0.58
C ARG A 178 47.50 -34.89 -0.59
N GLN A 179 47.53 -33.57 -0.39
CA GLN A 179 48.77 -32.80 -0.28
C GLN A 179 49.56 -33.17 0.98
N ARG A 180 48.90 -33.32 2.15
CA ARG A 180 49.55 -33.79 3.37
C ARG A 180 50.14 -35.20 3.22
N ASN A 181 49.44 -36.11 2.54
CA ASN A 181 49.99 -37.45 2.24
C ASN A 181 51.21 -37.40 1.31
N LYS A 182 51.30 -36.43 0.40
CA LYS A 182 52.50 -36.23 -0.43
C LYS A 182 53.68 -35.68 0.37
N THR A 183 53.45 -34.79 1.32
CA THR A 183 54.52 -34.23 2.17
C THR A 183 55.04 -35.23 3.20
N LEU A 184 54.19 -36.10 3.76
CA LEU A 184 54.59 -37.14 4.73
C LEU A 184 55.45 -38.25 4.10
N GLN A 185 55.22 -38.61 2.84
CA GLN A 185 56.04 -39.61 2.11
C GLN A 185 57.45 -39.09 1.78
N THR A 186 57.68 -37.78 1.70
CA THR A 186 59.02 -37.20 1.45
C THR A 186 59.85 -37.06 2.73
N SER A 187 59.24 -36.94 3.92
CA SER A 187 59.99 -36.75 5.17
C SER A 187 60.47 -38.05 5.86
N GLN A 188 60.11 -39.24 5.37
CA GLN A 188 60.53 -40.51 5.99
C GLN A 188 61.71 -41.21 5.31
N SER A 189 62.33 -40.61 4.29
CA SER A 189 63.50 -41.19 3.61
C SER A 189 64.71 -40.25 3.64
N SER A 190 65.11 -39.78 4.82
CA SER A 190 66.41 -39.10 5.03
C SER A 190 66.83 -39.15 6.50
N ALA A 191 67.45 -40.25 6.94
CA ALA A 191 68.40 -40.23 8.06
C ALA A 191 69.43 -41.36 7.87
N PRO A 192 70.69 -41.15 8.29
CA PRO A 192 71.89 -41.63 7.58
C PRO A 192 72.57 -42.85 8.23
N VAL A 193 73.45 -43.51 7.47
CA VAL A 193 74.63 -44.23 7.99
C VAL A 193 75.84 -43.34 7.75
#